data_AF-A0A2N1VWI9-F1
#
_entry.id   AF-A0A2N1VWI9-F1
#
_cell.length_a   1.000
_cell.length_b   1.000
_cell.length_c   1.000
_cell.angle_alpha   90.00
_cell.angle_beta   90.00
_cell.angle_gamma   90.00
#
_symmetry.space_group_name_H-M   'P 1'
#
loop_
_entity.id
_entity.type
_entity.pdbx_description
1 polymer ?
#
loop_
_entity_poly.entity_id
_entity_poly.type
_entity_poly.pdbx_seq_one_letter_code
_entity_poly.pdbx_strand_id
1 'polypeptide(L)'
;MLNFLKFFFGLLIVVLLTIAGALYFESFLTRKEVEITILKVDEMFTPENEKYYLIHTKDEIFENRNYYLHNKDYADALQNKLLSGNKYRIVVVGFNFESNIPLFLEHRNVVDVIAEIKIIRPKVRRLNEF
;
A
#
# COMPACT_ATOMS: atom_id res chain seq x y z
N MET A 1 30.67 7.67 -34.79
CA MET A 1 29.48 6.85 -34.51
C MET A 1 29.68 5.83 -33.39
N LEU A 2 30.68 4.94 -33.46
CA LEU A 2 30.83 3.86 -32.46
C LEU A 2 31.02 4.36 -31.00
N ASN A 3 31.77 5.43 -30.79
CA ASN A 3 31.99 5.99 -29.44
C ASN A 3 30.74 6.64 -28.85
N PHE A 4 29.93 7.29 -29.69
CA PHE A 4 28.64 7.84 -29.30
C PHE A 4 27.69 6.71 -28.89
N LEU A 5 27.61 5.64 -29.69
CA LEU A 5 26.78 4.48 -29.39
C LEU A 5 27.18 3.81 -28.05
N LYS A 6 28.49 3.63 -27.79
CA LYS A 6 29.00 3.10 -26.52
C LYS A 6 28.61 3.96 -25.32
N PHE A 7 28.67 5.29 -25.45
CA PHE A 7 28.23 6.21 -24.40
C PHE A 7 26.74 6.05 -24.10
N PHE A 8 25.89 5.99 -25.14
CA PHE A 8 24.45 5.78 -24.97
C PHE A 8 24.12 4.43 -24.32
N PHE A 9 24.80 3.35 -24.72
CA PHE A 9 24.62 2.04 -24.07
C PHE A 9 25.07 2.06 -22.62
N GLY A 10 26.21 2.70 -22.31
CA GLY A 10 26.66 2.87 -20.94
C GLY A 10 25.64 3.63 -20.08
N LEU A 11 25.12 4.75 -20.59
CA LEU A 11 24.08 5.53 -19.92
C LEU A 11 22.79 4.72 -19.72
N LEU A 12 22.36 3.98 -20.73
CA LEU A 12 21.18 3.13 -20.66
C LEU A 12 21.32 2.06 -19.56
N ILE A 13 22.48 1.42 -19.45
CA ILE A 13 22.76 0.43 -18.41
C ILE A 13 22.68 1.08 -17.02
N VAL A 14 23.27 2.27 -16.83
CA VAL A 14 23.21 2.99 -15.56
C VAL A 14 21.76 3.33 -15.19
N VAL A 15 20.95 3.80 -16.14
CA VAL A 15 19.52 4.08 -15.90
C VAL A 15 18.76 2.81 -15.52
N LEU A 16 18.96 1.71 -16.24
CA LEU A 16 18.30 0.44 -15.94
C LEU A 16 18.67 -0.09 -14.56
N LEU A 17 19.95 -0.05 -14.19
CA LEU A 17 20.41 -0.44 -12.86
C LEU A 17 19.82 0.44 -11.76
N THR A 18 19.67 1.74 -12.02
CA THR A 18 19.05 2.68 -11.07
C THR A 18 17.58 2.37 -10.86
N ILE A 19 16.83 2.12 -11.93
CA ILE A 19 15.40 1.74 -11.85
C ILE A 19 15.24 0.39 -11.14
N ALA A 20 16.04 -0.61 -11.52
CA ALA A 20 16.00 -1.93 -10.88
C ALA A 20 16.35 -1.84 -9.38
N GLY A 21 17.34 -1.02 -9.02
CA GLY A 21 17.67 -0.73 -7.64
C GLY A 21 16.52 -0.06 -6.89
N ALA A 22 15.90 0.96 -7.48
CA ALA A 22 14.76 1.64 -6.87
C ALA A 22 13.58 0.70 -6.61
N LEU A 23 13.24 -0.18 -7.57
CA LEU A 23 12.19 -1.19 -7.43
C LEU A 23 12.52 -2.23 -6.34
N TYR A 24 13.76 -2.70 -6.31
CA TYR A 24 14.19 -3.70 -5.31
C TYR A 24 14.21 -3.14 -3.89
N PHE A 25 14.67 -1.90 -3.71
CA PHE A 25 14.78 -1.24 -2.41
C PHE A 25 13.52 -0.45 -2.00
N GLU A 26 12.49 -0.37 -2.84
CA GLU A 26 11.24 0.33 -2.54
C GLU A 26 10.67 -0.08 -1.18
N SER A 27 10.58 -1.40 -0.94
CA SER A 27 10.06 -1.96 0.30
C SER A 27 10.83 -1.52 1.53
N PHE A 28 12.13 -1.34 1.41
CA PHE A 28 12.97 -0.88 2.51
C PHE A 28 12.87 0.64 2.73
N LEU A 29 12.84 1.42 1.64
CA LEU A 29 12.88 2.88 1.69
C LEU A 29 11.54 3.52 2.07
N THR A 30 10.43 2.88 1.73
CA THR A 30 9.08 3.47 1.85
C THR A 30 8.24 2.87 2.98
N ARG A 31 8.77 1.88 3.71
CA ARG A 31 8.07 1.24 4.83
C ARG A 31 7.73 2.24 5.90
N LYS A 32 6.44 2.42 6.18
CA LYS A 32 5.97 3.39 7.17
C LYS A 32 4.81 2.83 7.98
N GLU A 33 4.81 3.12 9.27
CA GLU A 33 3.65 2.90 10.13
C GLU A 33 2.71 4.10 10.06
N VAL A 34 1.43 3.83 9.82
CA VAL A 34 0.40 4.88 9.73
C VAL A 34 -0.85 4.45 10.51
N GLU A 35 -1.52 5.42 11.13
CA GLU A 35 -2.83 5.21 11.74
C GLU A 35 -3.92 5.60 10.76
N ILE A 36 -4.82 4.68 10.44
CA ILE A 36 -5.88 4.88 9.45
C ILE A 36 -7.25 4.64 10.07
N THR A 37 -8.26 5.32 9.55
CA THR A 37 -9.67 4.96 9.78
C THR A 37 -10.25 4.46 8.47
N ILE A 38 -10.68 3.20 8.44
CA ILE A 38 -11.23 2.61 7.22
C ILE A 38 -12.65 3.11 7.02
N LEU A 39 -12.92 3.73 5.88
CA LEU A 39 -14.25 4.19 5.50
C LEU A 39 -14.98 3.11 4.71
N LYS A 40 -14.28 2.52 3.74
CA LYS A 40 -14.82 1.53 2.81
C LYS A 40 -13.69 0.64 2.30
N VAL A 41 -14.01 -0.58 1.91
CA VAL A 41 -13.11 -1.47 1.18
C VAL A 41 -13.83 -1.96 -0.07
N ASP A 42 -13.17 -1.84 -1.22
CA ASP A 42 -13.64 -2.36 -2.51
C ASP A 42 -12.77 -3.55 -2.95
N GLU A 43 -13.39 -4.59 -3.48
CA GLU A 43 -12.70 -5.73 -4.09
C GLU A 43 -12.52 -5.47 -5.58
N MET A 44 -11.29 -5.65 -6.07
CA MET A 44 -10.87 -5.35 -7.44
C MET A 44 -10.07 -6.51 -8.02
N PHE A 45 -9.95 -6.52 -9.35
CA PHE A 45 -9.21 -7.54 -10.10
C PHE A 45 -8.26 -6.86 -11.09
N THR A 46 -7.03 -7.36 -11.17
CA THR A 46 -6.08 -6.92 -12.21
C THR A 46 -6.51 -7.46 -13.58
N PRO A 47 -5.94 -6.95 -14.69
CA PRO A 47 -6.17 -7.53 -16.02
C PRO A 47 -5.84 -9.03 -16.11
N GLU A 48 -4.92 -9.50 -15.27
CA GLU A 48 -4.51 -10.91 -15.14
C GLU A 48 -5.41 -11.71 -14.19
N ASN A 49 -6.54 -11.14 -13.75
CA ASN A 49 -7.50 -11.73 -12.82
C ASN A 49 -6.93 -12.03 -11.42
N GLU A 50 -5.91 -11.27 -10.99
CA GLU A 50 -5.43 -11.31 -9.61
C GLU A 50 -6.31 -10.42 -8.73
N LYS A 51 -6.78 -10.96 -7.61
CA LYS A 51 -7.63 -10.23 -6.68
C LYS A 51 -6.83 -9.29 -5.80
N TYR A 52 -7.35 -8.08 -5.56
CA TYR A 52 -6.81 -7.13 -4.60
C TYR A 52 -7.91 -6.27 -4.00
N TYR A 53 -7.56 -5.49 -2.96
CA TYR A 53 -8.51 -4.64 -2.26
C TYR A 53 -8.08 -3.19 -2.26
N LEU A 54 -9.01 -2.27 -2.49
CA LEU A 54 -8.82 -0.85 -2.28
C LEU A 54 -9.40 -0.45 -0.93
N ILE A 55 -8.55 0.04 -0.04
CA ILE A 55 -8.90 0.47 1.32
C ILE A 55 -9.02 1.99 1.30
N HIS A 56 -10.25 2.48 1.33
CA HIS A 56 -10.55 3.90 1.37
C HIS A 56 -10.45 4.41 2.81
N THR A 57 -9.59 5.39 3.03
CA THR A 57 -9.44 6.07 4.31
C THR A 57 -9.78 7.56 4.15
N LYS A 58 -9.68 8.32 5.24
CA LYS A 58 -9.88 9.78 5.18
C LYS A 58 -8.74 10.50 4.47
N ASP A 59 -7.53 9.97 4.56
CA ASP A 59 -6.31 10.68 4.17
C ASP A 59 -5.86 10.27 2.76
N GLU A 60 -5.91 8.96 2.45
CA GLU A 60 -5.55 8.42 1.14
C GLU A 60 -6.24 7.06 0.88
N ILE A 61 -6.05 6.53 -0.33
CA ILE A 61 -6.44 5.17 -0.68
C ILE A 61 -5.20 4.28 -0.57
N PHE A 62 -5.37 3.11 0.02
CA PHE A 62 -4.33 2.08 0.08
C PHE A 62 -4.75 0.87 -0.75
N GLU A 63 -3.77 0.16 -1.28
CA GLU A 63 -3.98 -1.18 -1.85
C GLU A 63 -3.70 -2.24 -0.79
N ASN A 64 -4.43 -3.34 -0.82
CA ASN A 64 -4.05 -4.58 -0.16
C ASN A 64 -4.00 -5.66 -1.23
N ARG A 65 -2.80 -5.86 -1.78
CA ARG A 65 -2.51 -6.77 -2.90
C ARG A 65 -1.38 -7.73 -2.55
N ASN A 66 -1.42 -8.93 -3.14
CA ASN A 66 -0.25 -9.82 -3.16
C ASN A 66 0.80 -9.26 -4.10
N TYR A 67 1.99 -8.96 -3.58
CA TYR A 67 3.03 -8.33 -4.36
C TYR A 67 4.40 -8.87 -3.98
N TYR A 68 5.05 -9.51 -4.95
CA TYR A 68 6.30 -10.22 -4.76
C TYR A 68 7.42 -9.30 -4.26
N LEU A 69 7.55 -8.09 -4.82
CA LEU A 69 8.58 -7.13 -4.40
C LEU A 69 8.40 -6.65 -2.95
N HIS A 70 7.19 -6.79 -2.39
CA HIS A 70 6.92 -6.49 -0.98
C HIS A 70 6.93 -7.73 -0.08
N ASN A 71 7.30 -8.91 -0.61
CA ASN A 71 7.26 -10.20 0.08
C ASN A 71 5.90 -10.48 0.75
N LYS A 72 4.81 -10.24 0.01
CA LYS A 72 3.43 -10.41 0.53
C LYS A 72 2.59 -11.27 -0.39
N ASP A 73 2.06 -12.37 0.16
CA ASP A 73 1.22 -13.37 -0.50
C ASP A 73 -0.10 -13.69 0.25
N TYR A 74 -0.40 -12.93 1.32
CA TYR A 74 -1.52 -13.17 2.24
C TYR A 74 -2.56 -12.02 2.27
N ALA A 75 -2.79 -11.34 1.14
CA ALA A 75 -3.70 -10.19 1.06
C ALA A 75 -5.12 -10.50 1.56
N ASP A 76 -5.68 -11.67 1.22
CA ASP A 76 -7.00 -12.11 1.69
C ASP A 76 -7.05 -12.27 3.22
N ALA A 77 -6.02 -12.88 3.81
CA ALA A 77 -5.93 -13.07 5.25
C ALA A 77 -5.79 -11.74 6.00
N LEU A 78 -5.07 -10.79 5.42
CA LEU A 78 -4.95 -9.43 5.95
C LEU A 78 -6.28 -8.67 5.83
N GLN A 79 -6.99 -8.82 4.70
CA GLN A 79 -8.26 -8.15 4.47
C GLN A 79 -9.33 -8.55 5.50
N ASN A 80 -9.38 -9.83 5.89
CA ASN A 80 -10.32 -10.32 6.89
C ASN A 80 -10.16 -9.64 8.27
N LYS A 81 -9.04 -8.97 8.52
CA LYS A 81 -8.78 -8.21 9.76
C LYS A 81 -9.16 -6.74 9.65
N LEU A 82 -9.40 -6.23 8.43
CA LEU A 82 -9.61 -4.81 8.14
C LEU A 82 -11.09 -4.53 7.91
N LEU A 83 -11.80 -4.26 9.01
CA LEU A 83 -13.22 -3.92 8.99
C LEU A 83 -13.44 -2.41 8.83
N SER A 84 -14.38 -2.04 7.95
CA SER A 84 -14.85 -0.67 7.77
C SER A 84 -15.40 -0.08 9.07
N GLY A 85 -15.15 1.21 9.30
CA GLY A 85 -15.58 1.95 10.50
C GLY A 85 -14.59 1.88 11.67
N ASN A 86 -13.59 1.00 11.61
CA ASN A 86 -12.59 0.85 12.67
C ASN A 86 -11.31 1.64 12.36
N LYS A 87 -10.56 1.94 13.42
CA LYS A 87 -9.26 2.59 13.34
C LYS A 87 -8.16 1.54 13.54
N TYR A 88 -7.11 1.59 12.72
CA TYR A 88 -6.00 0.64 12.76
C TYR A 88 -4.67 1.38 12.73
N ARG A 89 -3.64 0.75 13.31
CA ARG A 89 -2.25 1.06 13.00
C ARG A 89 -1.74 0.00 12.05
N ILE A 90 -1.32 0.40 10.86
CA ILE A 90 -0.89 -0.48 9.78
C ILE A 90 0.51 -0.14 9.32
N VAL A 91 1.17 -1.09 8.69
CA VAL A 91 2.42 -0.88 7.95
C VAL A 91 2.09 -0.82 6.47
N VAL A 92 2.58 0.22 5.81
CA VAL A 92 2.40 0.44 4.37
C VAL A 92 3.74 0.56 3.68
N VAL A 93 3.77 0.14 2.42
CA VAL A 93 4.94 0.19 1.55
C VAL A 93 4.50 0.72 0.19
N GLY A 94 5.32 1.57 -0.40
CA GLY A 94 5.11 2.11 -1.72
C GLY A 94 5.27 3.62 -1.72
N PHE A 95 5.54 4.16 -2.89
CA PHE A 95 5.54 5.59 -3.10
C PHE A 95 4.10 6.11 -3.22
N ASN A 96 3.85 7.29 -2.65
CA ASN A 96 2.61 8.02 -2.91
C ASN A 96 2.87 8.93 -4.11
N PHE A 97 2.82 8.37 -5.31
CA PHE A 97 2.85 9.17 -6.54
C PHE A 97 1.41 9.50 -6.93
N GLU A 98 1.11 10.79 -7.11
CA GLU A 98 -0.18 11.24 -7.68
C GLU A 98 -0.32 10.84 -9.17
N SER A 99 0.69 10.20 -9.75
CA SER A 99 0.74 9.80 -11.16
C SER A 99 1.01 8.31 -11.25
N ASN A 100 0.25 7.62 -12.12
CA ASN A 100 0.41 6.21 -12.41
C ASN A 100 1.72 5.98 -13.19
N ILE A 101 2.81 5.73 -12.45
CA ILE A 101 4.12 5.40 -13.04
C ILE A 101 4.13 3.90 -13.35
N PRO A 102 4.35 3.50 -14.62
CA PRO A 102 4.51 2.10 -14.96
C PRO A 102 5.59 1.46 -14.08
N LEU A 103 5.31 0.24 -13.59
CA LEU A 103 6.14 -0.58 -12.69
C LEU A 103 5.93 -0.35 -11.19
N PHE A 104 5.37 0.78 -10.76
CA PHE A 104 5.01 1.00 -9.36
C PHE A 104 3.52 0.73 -9.14
N LEU A 105 3.15 0.40 -7.91
CA LEU A 105 1.74 0.38 -7.52
C LEU A 105 1.18 1.81 -7.52
N GLU A 106 -0.09 1.94 -7.87
CA GLU A 106 -0.77 3.25 -7.89
C GLU A 106 -0.96 3.77 -6.47
N HIS A 107 -1.27 2.87 -5.54
CA HIS A 107 -1.40 3.19 -4.13
C HIS A 107 -0.39 2.41 -3.28
N ARG A 108 -0.08 2.97 -2.10
CA ARG A 108 0.75 2.26 -1.13
C ARG A 108 0.06 0.98 -0.70
N ASN A 109 0.80 -0.12 -0.72
CA ASN A 109 0.31 -1.43 -0.35
C ASN A 109 0.39 -1.60 1.17
N VAL A 110 -0.71 -2.04 1.78
CA VAL A 110 -0.74 -2.47 3.17
C VAL A 110 -0.01 -3.80 3.28
N VAL A 111 1.09 -3.81 4.02
CA VAL A 111 1.91 -5.00 4.22
C VAL A 111 1.68 -5.66 5.57
N ASP A 112 1.20 -4.93 6.58
CA ASP A 112 0.94 -5.50 7.90
C ASP A 112 -0.10 -4.69 8.71
N VAL A 113 -0.70 -5.32 9.72
CA VAL A 113 -1.61 -4.68 10.69
C VAL A 113 -1.03 -4.87 12.09
N ILE A 114 -0.58 -3.77 12.69
CA ILE A 114 0.06 -3.77 14.02
C ILE A 114 -0.99 -3.91 15.12
N ALA A 115 -2.05 -3.10 15.04
CA ALA A 115 -3.09 -3.09 16.07
C ALA A 115 -4.42 -2.53 15.54
N GLU A 116 -5.51 -3.05 16.08
CA GLU A 116 -6.83 -2.43 16.02
C GLU A 116 -6.98 -1.44 17.19
N ILE A 117 -7.26 -0.18 16.88
CA ILE A 117 -7.47 0.89 17.87
C ILE A 117 -8.97 0.95 18.14
N LYS A 118 -9.43 0.24 19.18
CA LYS A 118 -10.84 0.29 19.61
C LYS A 118 -11.21 1.71 20.05
N ILE A 119 -12.11 2.35 19.33
CA ILE A 119 -12.73 3.60 19.76
C ILE A 119 -13.71 3.25 20.87
N ILE A 120 -13.30 3.42 22.14
CA ILE A 120 -14.21 3.29 23.28
C ILE A 120 -15.21 4.44 23.18
N ARG A 121 -16.40 4.18 22.63
CA ARG A 121 -17.49 5.16 22.72
C ARG A 121 -17.89 5.25 24.20
N PRO A 122 -17.91 6.45 24.82
CA PRO A 122 -18.39 6.58 26.18
C PRO A 122 -19.83 6.06 26.22
N LYS A 123 -20.10 5.15 27.17
CA LYS A 123 -21.43 4.62 27.43
C LYS A 123 -22.31 5.81 27.82
N VAL A 124 -23.14 6.29 26.91
CA VAL A 124 -24.14 7.33 27.21
C VAL A 124 -25.06 6.74 28.27
N ARG A 125 -24.81 7.09 29.54
CA ARG A 125 -25.68 6.73 30.65
C ARG A 125 -27.00 7.46 30.37
N ARG A 126 -28.05 6.73 29.98
CA ARG A 126 -29.37 7.32 29.80
C ARG A 126 -29.76 7.92 31.16
N LEU A 127 -29.70 9.24 31.25
CA LEU A 127 -30.32 10.01 32.32
C LEU A 127 -31.82 9.98 32.02
N ASN A 128 -32.53 8.93 32.44
CA ASN A 128 -34.02 8.86 32.44
C ASN A 128 -34.48 7.66 33.31
N GLU A 129 -33.93 7.54 34.51
CA GLU A 129 -34.48 6.70 35.58
C GLU A 129 -34.51 7.55 36.87
N PHE A 130 -35.50 8.44 36.95
CA PHE A 130 -35.97 9.08 38.19
C PHE A 130 -37.49 9.19 38.12
#